data_AF-A0A9D7QHS3-F1
#
_entry.id   AF-A0A9D7QHS3-F1
#
_cell.length_a   1.000
_cell.length_b   1.000
_cell.length_c   1.000
_cell.angle_alpha   90.00
_cell.angle_beta   90.00
_cell.angle_gamma   90.00
#
_symmetry.space_group_name_H-M   'P 1'
#
loop_
_entity.id
_entity.type
_entity.pdbx_description
1 polymer ?
#
loop_
_entity_poly.entity_id
_entity_poly.type
_entity_poly.pdbx_seq_one_letter_code
_entity_poly.pdbx_strand_id
1 'polypeptide(L)' 'MLVTDEIRQLITEGRSAQDITRAAARMGYRPMRYDGLRKVLMGLTTIEEVETGTTFEWSG' A
#
# COMPACT_ATOMS: atom_id res chain seq x y z
N MET A 1 -7.15 -6.16 -3.67
CA MET A 1 -6.47 -5.46 -4.78
C MET A 1 -7.13 -5.90 -6.07
N LEU A 2 -7.77 -5.00 -6.81
CA LEU A 2 -8.23 -5.32 -8.16
C LEU A 2 -7.02 -5.19 -9.09
N VAL A 3 -6.67 -6.24 -9.83
CA VAL A 3 -5.60 -6.15 -10.84
C VAL A 3 -6.21 -5.48 -12.07
N THR A 4 -5.88 -4.21 -12.28
CA THR A 4 -6.27 -3.45 -13.47
C THR A 4 -5.38 -3.83 -14.65
N ASP A 5 -5.79 -3.45 -15.86
CA ASP A 5 -4.99 -3.71 -17.07
C ASP A 5 -3.63 -2.99 -17.05
N GLU A 6 -3.53 -1.81 -16.43
CA GLU A 6 -2.25 -1.11 -16.24
C GLU A 6 -1.28 -1.94 -15.38
N ILE A 7 -1.76 -2.49 -14.26
CA ILE A 7 -0.94 -3.35 -13.39
C ILE A 7 -0.55 -4.65 -14.10
N ARG A 8 -1.48 -5.24 -14.85
CA ARG A 8 -1.24 -6.46 -15.64
C ARG A 8 -0.15 -6.23 -16.69
N GLN A 9 -0.16 -5.06 -17.33
CA GLN A 9 0.86 -4.68 -18.30
C GLN A 9 2.22 -4.51 -17.62
N LEU A 10 2.29 -3.80 -16.48
CA LEU A 10 3.54 -3.63 -15.73
C LEU A 10 4.14 -4.96 -15.25
N ILE A 11 3.29 -5.92 -14.84
CA ILE A 11 3.72 -7.27 -14.49
C ILE A 11 4.28 -8.00 -15.72
N THR A 12 3.61 -7.90 -16.87
CA THR A 12 4.02 -8.57 -18.12
C THR A 12 5.34 -8.01 -18.65
N GLU A 13 5.56 -6.72 -18.50
CA GLU A 13 6.80 -6.02 -18.85
C GLU A 13 7.95 -6.32 -17.86
N GLY A 14 7.71 -7.08 -16.78
CA GLY A 14 8.72 -7.42 -15.78
C GLY A 14 9.22 -6.20 -14.99
N ARG A 15 8.36 -5.19 -14.81
CA ARG A 15 8.72 -3.95 -14.11
C ARG A 15 8.93 -4.21 -12.61
N SER A 16 9.69 -3.33 -11.97
CA SER A 16 10.01 -3.49 -10.55
C SER A 16 8.76 -3.44 -9.67
N ALA A 17 8.81 -4.09 -8.51
CA ALA A 17 7.74 -4.02 -7.53
C ALA A 17 7.41 -2.57 -7.13
N GLN A 18 8.40 -1.68 -7.12
CA GLN A 18 8.21 -0.24 -6.88
C GLN A 18 7.38 0.44 -7.97
N ASP A 19 7.62 0.12 -9.24
CA ASP A 19 6.83 0.65 -10.36
C ASP A 19 5.36 0.22 -10.27
N ILE A 20 5.13 -1.05 -9.94
CA ILE A 20 3.79 -1.63 -9.75
C ILE A 20 3.08 -0.96 -8.56
N THR A 21 3.78 -0.80 -7.42
CA THR A 21 3.24 -0.15 -6.22
C THR A 21 2.91 1.31 -6.47
N ARG A 22 3.76 2.05 -7.22
CA ARG A 22 3.47 3.43 -7.61
C ARG A 22 2.24 3.54 -8.50
N ALA A 23 2.10 2.65 -9.49
CA ALA A 23 0.91 2.60 -10.33
C ALA A 23 -0.34 2.27 -9.52
N ALA A 24 -0.26 1.28 -8.61
CA ALA A 24 -1.35 0.92 -7.72
C ALA A 24 -1.78 2.12 -6.84
N ALA A 25 -0.81 2.85 -6.27
CA ALA A 25 -1.07 4.02 -5.44
C ALA A 25 -1.84 5.12 -6.19
N ARG A 26 -1.49 5.39 -7.46
CA ARG A 26 -2.23 6.34 -8.32
C ARG A 26 -3.68 5.93 -8.55
N MET A 27 -3.94 4.63 -8.63
CA MET A 27 -5.28 4.07 -8.80
C MET A 27 -6.09 3.97 -7.49
N GLY A 28 -5.59 4.55 -6.40
CA GLY A 28 -6.29 4.55 -5.11
C GLY A 28 -6.01 3.33 -4.23
N TYR A 29 -5.01 2.51 -4.57
CA TYR A 29 -4.49 1.53 -3.62
C TYR A 29 -3.93 2.26 -2.39
N ARG A 30 -4.46 1.92 -1.22
CA ARG A 30 -3.96 2.42 0.06
C ARG A 30 -3.32 1.28 0.83
N PRO A 31 -2.06 1.43 1.28
CA PRO A 31 -1.41 0.42 2.11
C PRO A 31 -2.18 0.17 3.41
N MET A 32 -2.05 -1.03 3.98
CA MET A 32 -2.65 -1.38 5.27
C MET A 32 -2.22 -0.43 6.40
N ARG A 33 -0.97 0.05 6.37
CA ARG A 33 -0.46 1.05 7.31
C ARG A 33 -1.21 2.38 7.23
N TYR A 34 -1.67 2.79 6.05
CA TYR A 34 -2.48 4.00 5.89
C TYR A 34 -3.83 3.86 6.62
N ASP A 35 -4.48 2.70 6.49
CA ASP A 35 -5.72 2.40 7.22
C ASP A 35 -5.48 2.31 8.73
N GLY A 36 -4.38 1.69 9.16
CA GLY A 36 -3.95 1.65 10.55
C GLY A 36 -3.80 3.05 11.15
N LEU A 37 -3.08 3.95 10.48
CA LEU A 37 -2.92 5.34 10.92
C LEU A 37 -4.26 6.08 10.99
N ARG A 38 -5.18 5.82 10.05
CA ARG A 38 -6.54 6.38 10.11
C ARG A 38 -7.30 5.89 11.33
N LYS A 39 -7.16 4.61 11.71
CA LYS A 39 -7.74 4.05 12.93
C LYS A 39 -7.14 4.66 14.20
N VAL A 40 -5.84 4.96 14.20
CA VAL A 40 -5.18 5.68 15.30
C VAL A 40 -5.80 7.06 15.49
N LEU A 41 -5.98 7.83 14.39
CA LEU A 41 -6.60 9.15 14.44
C LEU A 41 -8.05 9.12 14.94
N MET A 42 -8.75 8.01 14.75
CA MET A 42 -10.11 7.79 15.26
C MET A 42 -10.14 7.23 16.70
N GLY A 43 -8.98 6.99 17.32
CA GLY A 43 -8.88 6.41 18.67
C GLY A 43 -9.23 4.92 18.75
N LEU A 44 -9.18 4.19 17.62
CA LEU A 44 -9.58 2.78 17.54
C LEU A 44 -8.41 1.79 17.73
N THR A 45 -7.17 2.26 17.66
CA THR A 45 -5.94 1.46 17.80
C THR A 45 -4.78 2.38 18.20
N THR A 46 -3.65 1.83 18.64
CA THR A 46 -2.44 2.61 18.94
C THR A 46 -1.42 2.59 17.80
N ILE A 47 -0.45 3.51 17.86
CA ILE A 47 0.64 3.55 16.89
C ILE A 47 1.44 2.25 16.96
N GLU A 48 1.77 1.76 18.16
CA GLU A 48 2.57 0.54 18.33
C GLU A 48 1.91 -0.70 17.72
N GLU A 49 0.58 -0.82 17.83
CA GLU A 49 -0.19 -1.91 17.22
C GLU A 49 -0.10 -1.86 15.68
N VAL A 50 -0.20 -0.66 15.10
CA VAL A 50 -0.05 -0.46 13.66
C VAL A 50 1.37 -0.78 13.20
N GLU A 51 2.39 -0.45 14.00
CA GLU A 51 3.78 -0.78 13.67
C GLU A 51 4.05 -2.28 13.70
N THR A 52 3.47 -2.99 14.66
CA THR A 52 3.60 -4.45 14.77
C THR A 52 2.81 -5.15 13.66
N GLY A 53 1.63 -4.65 13.33
CA GLY A 53 0.73 -5.24 12.34
C GLY A 53 1.03 -4.89 10.88
N THR A 54 1.96 -3.96 10.61
CA THR A 54 2.25 -3.51 9.24
C THR A 54 3.74 -3.27 8.98
N THR A 55 4.27 -3.86 7.91
CA THR A 55 5.63 -3.57 7.43
C THR A 55 5.72 -2.17 6.84
N PHE A 56 6.83 -1.47 7.12
CA PHE A 56 7.14 -0.16 6.57
C PHE A 56 7.58 -0.27 5.10
N GLU A 57 6.64 -0.56 4.20
CA GLU A 57 6.88 -0.52 2.75
C GLU A 57 6.64 0.90 2.23
N TRP A 58 7.47 1.83 2.70
CA TRP A 58 7.62 3.15 2.11
C TRP A 58 9.11 3.43 1.96
N SER A 59 9.67 2.92 0.87
CA SER A 59 10.98 3.29 0.38
C SER A 59 10.80 3.79 -1.05
N GLY A 60 11.26 5.03 -1.27
CA GLY A 60 11.10 5.81 -2.50
C GLY A 60 11.59 5.12 -3.77
#